data_AF-A0A3B0X249-F1
#
_entry.id   AF-A0A3B0X249-F1
#
_cell.length_a   1.000
_cell.length_b   1.000
_cell.length_c   1.000
_cell.angle_alpha   90.00
_cell.angle_beta   90.00
_cell.angle_gamma   90.00
#
_symmetry.space_group_name_H-M   'P 1'
#
loop_
_entity.id
_entity.type
_entity.pdbx_description
1 polymer ?
#
loop_
_entity_poly.entity_id
_entity_poly.type
_entity_poly.pdbx_seq_one_letter_code
_entity_poly.pdbx_strand_id
1 'polypeptide(L)'
;MNEQTLNLRDIHLPDAISWWPLAPGWWILLIATVSIILFIFIARKIYISKQLKRDIHRELDDIKTLFQQTQNKSQLARSLSVLLRRASISYYPDTKNNGAGLTGQQWLSWLDNTTQHLQKTKRFQSDVGNVLINAPYLPENTDLDFDAETLIELSESWLLSKHKKMQVHST
;
A
#
# COMPACT_ATOMS: atom_id res chain seq x y z
N MET A 1 -4.37 -9.93 -97.12
CA MET A 1 -5.06 -9.41 -95.92
C MET A 1 -5.75 -10.58 -95.25
N ASN A 2 -5.13 -11.13 -94.21
CA ASN A 2 -5.78 -12.00 -93.23
C ASN A 2 -5.17 -11.61 -91.89
N GLU A 3 -5.90 -10.80 -91.14
CA GLU A 3 -5.49 -10.24 -89.86
C GLU A 3 -5.55 -11.36 -88.81
N GLN A 4 -4.39 -11.95 -88.50
CA GLN A 4 -4.29 -12.86 -87.37
C GLN A 4 -4.37 -12.04 -86.09
N THR A 5 -5.58 -11.93 -85.53
CA THR A 5 -5.79 -11.33 -84.22
C THR A 5 -5.12 -12.22 -83.17
N LEU A 6 -3.92 -11.82 -82.74
CA LEU A 6 -3.29 -12.32 -81.52
C LEU A 6 -4.25 -12.05 -80.36
N ASN A 7 -4.98 -13.09 -79.97
CA ASN A 7 -5.83 -13.06 -78.78
C ASN A 7 -4.91 -13.11 -77.55
N LEU A 8 -4.37 -11.95 -77.19
CA LEU A 8 -3.64 -11.75 -75.95
C LEU A 8 -4.64 -11.96 -74.81
N ARG A 9 -4.54 -13.13 -74.18
CA ARG A 9 -5.34 -13.48 -73.02
C ARG A 9 -4.85 -12.61 -71.85
N ASP A 10 -5.71 -11.70 -71.41
CA ASP A 10 -5.47 -10.81 -70.30
C ASP A 10 -5.01 -11.60 -69.07
N ILE A 11 -3.79 -11.34 -68.61
CA ILE A 11 -3.24 -12.00 -67.42
C ILE A 11 -3.77 -11.18 -66.24
N HIS A 12 -4.89 -11.60 -65.66
CA HIS A 12 -5.33 -11.08 -64.37
C HIS A 12 -4.25 -11.39 -63.32
N LEU A 13 -3.51 -10.38 -62.87
CA LEU A 13 -2.71 -10.51 -61.65
C LEU A 13 -3.71 -10.72 -60.49
N PRO A 14 -3.47 -11.68 -59.58
CA PRO A 14 -4.30 -11.77 -58.39
C PRO A 14 -4.17 -10.44 -57.64
N ASP A 15 -5.33 -9.83 -57.33
CA ASP A 15 -5.39 -8.67 -56.44
C ASP A 15 -4.46 -8.94 -55.25
N ALA A 16 -3.54 -8.00 -54.99
CA ALA A 16 -2.59 -8.10 -53.90
C ALA A 16 -3.36 -8.55 -52.67
N ILE A 17 -3.03 -9.74 -52.17
CA ILE A 17 -3.75 -10.39 -51.08
C ILE A 17 -3.79 -9.36 -49.97
N SER A 18 -4.96 -8.74 -49.81
CA SER A 18 -5.19 -7.75 -48.77
C SER A 18 -4.81 -8.49 -47.49
N TRP A 19 -3.79 -7.99 -46.82
CA TRP A 19 -3.09 -8.59 -45.69
C TRP A 19 -3.97 -8.57 -44.42
N TRP A 20 -5.26 -8.88 -44.60
CA TRP A 20 -6.33 -8.77 -43.63
C TRP A 20 -7.41 -9.85 -43.89
N PRO A 21 -8.07 -10.37 -42.84
CA PRO A 21 -8.09 -9.87 -41.49
C PRO A 21 -6.96 -10.50 -40.69
N LEU A 22 -6.28 -9.70 -39.87
CA LEU A 22 -5.49 -10.23 -38.78
C LEU A 22 -6.47 -11.09 -37.98
N ALA A 23 -6.39 -12.41 -38.11
CA ALA A 23 -7.45 -13.34 -37.71
C ALA A 23 -7.92 -12.95 -36.30
N PRO A 24 -9.25 -12.87 -36.03
CA PRO A 24 -9.79 -12.35 -34.77
C PRO A 24 -9.21 -13.03 -33.51
N GLY A 25 -8.58 -14.20 -33.66
CA GLY A 25 -7.79 -14.86 -32.63
C GLY A 25 -6.64 -14.03 -32.03
N TRP A 26 -6.04 -13.08 -32.76
CA TRP A 26 -5.02 -12.18 -32.19
C TRP A 26 -5.62 -11.19 -31.20
N TRP A 27 -6.83 -10.71 -31.44
CA TRP A 27 -7.54 -9.87 -30.49
C TRP A 27 -7.89 -10.66 -29.22
N ILE A 28 -8.30 -11.92 -29.36
CA ILE A 28 -8.51 -12.83 -28.22
C ILE A 28 -7.20 -13.04 -27.45
N LEU A 29 -6.09 -13.26 -28.13
CA LEU A 29 -4.77 -13.38 -27.49
C LEU A 29 -4.37 -12.10 -26.76
N LEU A 30 -4.55 -10.93 -27.39
CA LEU A 30 -4.22 -9.64 -26.78
C LEU A 30 -5.07 -9.39 -25.53
N ILE A 31 -6.39 -9.62 -25.62
CA ILE A 31 -7.31 -9.51 -24.48
C ILE A 31 -6.93 -10.50 -23.38
N ALA A 32 -6.59 -11.74 -23.72
CA ALA A 32 -6.16 -12.75 -22.76
C ALA A 32 -4.86 -12.34 -22.06
N THR A 33 -3.86 -11.85 -22.81
CA THR A 33 -2.59 -11.36 -22.25
C THR A 33 -2.82 -10.17 -21.32
N VAL A 34 -3.60 -9.17 -21.73
CA VAL A 34 -3.93 -8.02 -20.89
C VAL A 34 -4.68 -8.44 -19.63
N SER A 35 -5.63 -9.37 -19.76
CA SER A 35 -6.39 -9.89 -18.62
C SER A 35 -5.51 -10.64 -17.63
N ILE A 36 -4.55 -11.43 -18.11
CA ILE A 36 -3.57 -12.14 -17.26
C ILE A 36 -2.69 -11.13 -16.53
N ILE A 37 -2.17 -10.12 -17.21
CA ILE A 37 -1.34 -9.08 -16.60
C ILE A 37 -2.13 -8.34 -15.51
N LEU A 38 -3.38 -7.95 -15.83
CA LEU A 38 -4.26 -7.28 -14.89
C LEU A 38 -4.58 -8.17 -13.68
N PHE A 39 -4.86 -9.45 -13.92
CA PHE A 39 -5.12 -10.43 -12.86
C PHE A 39 -3.93 -10.61 -11.94
N ILE A 40 -2.71 -10.77 -12.49
CA ILE A 40 -1.47 -10.88 -11.72
C ILE A 40 -1.24 -9.60 -10.90
N PHE A 41 -1.48 -8.43 -11.49
CA PHE A 41 -1.31 -7.15 -10.82
C PHE A 41 -2.28 -7.00 -9.63
N ILE A 42 -3.56 -7.32 -9.83
CA ILE A 42 -4.59 -7.29 -8.79
C ILE A 42 -4.28 -8.33 -7.70
N ALA A 43 -3.94 -9.57 -8.08
CA ALA A 43 -3.63 -10.64 -7.15
C ALA A 43 -2.40 -10.29 -6.28
N ARG A 44 -1.34 -9.74 -6.87
CA ARG A 44 -0.16 -9.26 -6.13
C ARG A 44 -0.53 -8.18 -5.12
N LYS A 45 -1.31 -7.19 -5.54
CA LYS A 45 -1.75 -6.10 -4.67
C LYS A 45 -2.57 -6.62 -3.49
N ILE A 46 -3.50 -7.55 -3.73
CA ILE A 46 -4.30 -8.17 -2.68
C ILE A 46 -3.42 -9.00 -1.75
N TYR A 47 -2.50 -9.81 -2.29
CA TYR A 47 -1.64 -10.69 -1.52
C TYR A 47 -0.72 -9.91 -0.57
N ILE A 48 -0.04 -8.88 -1.10
CA ILE A 48 0.84 -8.00 -0.31
C ILE A 48 0.05 -7.32 0.81
N SER A 49 -1.15 -6.81 0.50
CA SER A 49 -2.01 -6.16 1.51
C SER A 49 -2.46 -7.11 2.64
N LYS A 50 -2.67 -8.40 2.32
CA LYS A 50 -3.08 -9.41 3.31
C LYS A 50 -1.90 -9.85 4.18
N GLN A 51 -0.72 -10.04 3.59
CA GLN A 51 0.49 -10.37 4.35
C GLN A 51 0.85 -9.26 5.32
N LEU A 52 0.90 -8.02 4.85
CA LEU A 52 1.22 -6.85 5.67
C LEU A 52 0.37 -6.78 6.94
N LYS A 53 -0.95 -6.96 6.82
CA LYS A 53 -1.84 -6.92 7.98
C LYS A 53 -1.49 -8.02 8.98
N ARG A 54 -1.26 -9.24 8.49
CA ARG A 54 -0.90 -10.39 9.34
C ARG A 54 0.42 -10.15 10.06
N ASP A 55 1.40 -9.57 9.37
CA ASP A 55 2.72 -9.29 9.94
C ASP A 55 2.63 -8.18 10.99
N ILE A 56 1.86 -7.11 10.73
CA ILE A 56 1.58 -6.05 11.71
C ILE A 56 0.88 -6.61 12.95
N HIS A 57 -0.15 -7.46 12.77
CA HIS A 57 -0.87 -8.08 13.88
C HIS A 57 0.05 -8.94 14.76
N ARG A 58 0.89 -9.77 14.14
CA ARG A 58 1.85 -10.62 14.86
C ARG A 58 2.85 -9.79 15.65
N GLU A 59 3.44 -8.78 15.01
CA GLU A 59 4.43 -7.95 15.68
C GLU A 59 3.84 -7.12 16.82
N LEU A 60 2.59 -6.67 16.68
CA LEU A 60 1.88 -6.02 17.79
C LEU A 60 1.68 -6.99 18.98
N ASP A 61 1.33 -8.24 18.72
CA ASP A 61 1.14 -9.27 19.75
C ASP A 61 2.46 -9.64 20.45
N ASP A 62 3.55 -9.73 19.67
CA ASP A 62 4.90 -9.93 20.19
C ASP A 62 5.32 -8.78 21.10
N ILE A 63 5.06 -7.52 20.70
CA ILE A 63 5.34 -6.33 21.50
C ILE A 63 4.54 -6.35 22.81
N LYS A 64 3.25 -6.71 22.77
CA LYS A 64 2.40 -6.80 23.96
C LYS A 64 2.91 -7.87 24.93
N THR A 65 3.28 -9.03 24.41
CA THR A 65 3.79 -10.15 25.21
C THR A 65 5.14 -9.79 25.85
N LEU A 66 6.05 -9.17 25.08
CA LEU A 66 7.32 -8.70 25.60
C LEU A 66 7.14 -7.64 26.70
N PHE A 67 6.19 -6.73 26.54
CA PHE A 67 5.87 -5.75 27.58
C PHE A 67 5.32 -6.43 28.84
N GLN A 68 4.45 -7.43 28.73
CA GLN A 68 3.97 -8.15 29.91
C GLN A 68 5.11 -8.82 30.70
N GLN A 69 6.13 -9.34 30.00
CA GLN A 69 7.28 -10.00 30.62
C GLN A 69 8.29 -9.01 31.23
N THR A 70 8.58 -7.92 30.54
CA THR A 70 9.67 -6.99 30.92
C THR A 70 9.18 -5.79 31.71
N GLN A 71 7.92 -5.41 31.56
CA GLN A 71 7.33 -4.14 32.04
C GLN A 71 8.13 -2.91 31.59
N ASN A 72 8.92 -3.03 30.50
CA ASN A 72 9.78 -1.96 30.03
C ASN A 72 9.01 -1.01 29.10
N LYS A 73 8.65 0.16 29.64
CA LYS A 73 7.86 1.19 28.95
C LYS A 73 8.62 1.86 27.80
N SER A 74 9.90 2.13 27.94
CA SER A 74 10.74 2.70 26.87
C SER A 74 10.85 1.76 25.67
N GLN A 75 11.06 0.47 25.91
CA GLN A 75 11.09 -0.55 24.86
C GLN A 75 9.74 -0.68 24.17
N LEU A 76 8.64 -0.66 24.93
CA LEU A 76 7.27 -0.66 24.39
C LEU A 76 7.05 0.52 23.46
N ALA A 77 7.29 1.75 23.94
CA ALA A 77 7.05 2.96 23.16
C ALA A 77 7.91 3.02 21.89
N ARG A 78 9.18 2.57 21.98
CA ARG A 78 10.09 2.48 20.83
C ARG A 78 9.58 1.50 19.80
N SER A 79 9.18 0.30 20.22
CA SER A 79 8.69 -0.75 19.33
C SER A 79 7.40 -0.33 18.63
N LEU A 80 6.46 0.28 19.37
CA LEU A 80 5.23 0.83 18.81
C LEU A 80 5.51 1.96 17.81
N SER A 81 6.43 2.88 18.12
CA SER A 81 6.80 3.97 17.21
C SER A 81 7.39 3.45 15.89
N VAL A 82 8.27 2.45 15.95
CA VAL A 82 8.84 1.79 14.76
C VAL A 82 7.76 1.06 13.96
N LEU A 83 6.89 0.29 14.62
CA LEU A 83 5.80 -0.44 13.97
C LEU A 83 4.83 0.51 13.27
N LEU A 84 4.42 1.59 13.93
CA LEU A 84 3.55 2.63 13.36
C LEU A 84 4.18 3.29 12.13
N ARG A 85 5.46 3.65 12.18
CA ARG A 85 6.17 4.22 11.02
C ARG A 85 6.23 3.25 9.86
N ARG A 86 6.55 1.98 10.11
CA ARG A 86 6.60 0.95 9.06
C ARG A 86 5.21 0.70 8.45
N ALA A 87 4.18 0.62 9.28
CA ALA A 87 2.80 0.48 8.84
C ALA A 87 2.34 1.70 8.02
N SER A 88 2.73 2.92 8.42
CA SER A 88 2.44 4.16 7.68
C SER A 88 2.95 4.11 6.24
N ILE A 89 4.21 3.70 6.05
CA ILE A 89 4.82 3.57 4.72
C ILE A 89 4.08 2.54 3.86
N SER A 90 3.64 1.45 4.48
CA SER A 90 3.03 0.34 3.77
C SER A 90 1.55 0.56 3.44
N TYR A 91 0.80 1.25 4.31
CA TYR A 91 -0.59 1.63 4.07
C TYR A 91 -0.75 2.80 3.10
N TYR A 92 0.22 3.71 3.10
CA TYR A 92 0.22 4.90 2.23
C TYR A 92 1.52 4.90 1.42
N PRO A 93 1.63 4.15 0.31
CA PRO A 93 2.82 4.18 -0.56
C PRO A 93 2.81 5.35 -1.56
N ASP A 94 1.63 5.87 -1.91
CA ASP A 94 1.40 6.80 -3.03
C ASP A 94 1.44 8.29 -2.62
N THR A 95 1.60 8.60 -1.34
CA THR A 95 1.63 9.97 -0.84
C THR A 95 3.05 10.54 -0.89
N LYS A 96 3.22 11.79 -1.34
CA LYS A 96 4.56 12.43 -1.32
C LYS A 96 5.19 12.44 0.10
N ASN A 97 4.34 12.36 1.13
CA ASN A 97 4.69 12.24 2.55
C ASN A 97 4.01 11.00 3.18
N ASN A 98 4.56 9.81 2.95
CA ASN A 98 4.11 8.51 3.50
C ASN A 98 4.26 8.37 5.03
N GLY A 99 4.11 9.47 5.78
CA GLY A 99 4.44 9.57 7.20
C GLY A 99 5.95 9.55 7.51
N ALA A 100 6.78 8.94 6.64
CA ALA A 100 8.22 8.75 6.87
C ALA A 100 9.04 10.04 6.98
N GLY A 101 8.64 11.11 6.28
CA GLY A 101 9.30 12.42 6.35
C GLY A 101 8.74 13.35 7.43
N LEU A 102 7.65 12.94 8.10
CA LEU A 102 7.02 13.75 9.14
C LEU A 102 7.65 13.41 10.49
N THR A 103 8.00 14.45 11.24
CA THR A 103 8.58 14.33 12.59
C THR A 103 7.75 15.12 13.59
N GLY A 104 7.88 14.75 14.86
CA GLY A 104 7.23 15.48 15.95
C GLY A 104 5.70 15.49 15.85
N GLN A 105 5.11 16.63 16.20
CA GLN A 105 3.67 16.84 16.23
C GLN A 105 3.00 16.69 14.85
N GLN A 106 3.73 16.98 13.77
CA GLN A 106 3.19 16.83 12.41
C GLN A 106 2.91 15.36 12.08
N TRP A 107 3.76 14.46 12.57
CA TRP A 107 3.55 13.02 12.42
C TRP A 107 2.33 12.54 13.20
N LEU A 108 2.17 12.95 14.46
CA LEU A 108 0.99 12.59 15.26
C LEU A 108 -0.30 13.15 14.66
N SER A 109 -0.28 14.39 14.18
CA SER A 109 -1.40 15.01 13.46
C SER A 109 -1.77 14.22 12.21
N TRP A 110 -0.76 13.77 11.46
CA TRP A 110 -0.98 12.96 10.27
C TRP A 110 -1.61 11.61 10.62
N LEU A 111 -1.14 10.94 11.67
CA LEU A 111 -1.75 9.69 12.16
C LEU A 111 -3.24 9.89 12.47
N ASP A 112 -3.59 10.95 13.21
CA ASP A 112 -4.98 11.29 13.54
C ASP A 112 -5.84 11.54 12.29
N ASN A 113 -5.29 12.20 11.26
CA ASN A 113 -6.00 12.51 10.02
C ASN A 113 -6.11 11.33 9.05
N THR A 114 -5.20 10.35 9.12
CA THR A 114 -5.21 9.18 8.23
C THR A 114 -6.30 8.17 8.56
N THR A 115 -6.82 8.21 9.79
CA THR A 115 -7.84 7.30 10.29
C THR A 115 -9.19 7.96 10.45
N GLN A 116 -10.15 7.53 9.64
CA GLN A 116 -11.54 8.01 9.70
C GLN A 116 -12.28 7.54 10.98
N HIS A 117 -11.76 6.50 11.66
CA HIS A 117 -12.44 5.80 12.75
C HIS A 117 -11.69 5.87 14.09
N LEU A 118 -10.69 6.75 14.22
CA LEU A 118 -10.18 7.07 15.55
C LEU A 118 -11.30 7.78 16.30
N GLN A 119 -11.76 7.19 17.41
CA GLN A 119 -12.77 7.82 18.25
C GLN A 119 -12.26 9.21 18.66
N LYS A 120 -13.13 10.24 18.67
CA LYS A 120 -12.75 11.63 19.01
C LYS A 120 -11.94 11.77 20.32
N THR A 121 -12.05 10.79 21.21
CA THR A 121 -11.41 10.69 22.52
C THR A 121 -10.04 10.02 22.52
N LYS A 122 -9.66 9.29 21.47
CA LYS A 122 -8.37 8.59 21.37
C LYS A 122 -7.55 9.21 20.24
N ARG A 123 -6.78 10.26 20.55
CA ARG A 123 -5.92 10.95 19.59
C ARG A 123 -4.45 10.79 19.93
N PHE A 124 -3.62 10.68 18.90
CA PHE A 124 -2.17 10.70 18.99
C PHE A 124 -1.64 12.05 19.43
N GLN A 125 -2.32 13.15 19.12
CA GLN A 125 -2.07 14.45 19.73
C GLN A 125 -2.51 14.49 21.21
N SER A 126 -1.85 13.72 22.05
CA SER A 126 -2.04 13.64 23.50
C SER A 126 -0.69 13.45 24.19
N ASP A 127 -0.65 13.67 25.50
CA ASP A 127 0.59 13.49 26.29
C ASP A 127 1.16 12.07 26.15
N VAL A 128 0.29 11.06 26.09
CA VAL A 128 0.67 9.65 25.89
C VAL A 128 1.23 9.43 24.48
N GLY A 129 0.61 10.01 23.45
CA GLY A 129 1.09 9.91 22.07
C GLY A 129 2.41 10.65 21.81
N ASN A 130 2.69 11.72 22.55
CA ASN A 130 3.95 12.47 22.46
C ASN A 130 5.18 11.61 22.76
N VAL A 131 5.04 10.58 23.59
CA VAL A 131 6.12 9.64 23.90
C VAL A 131 6.63 8.95 22.63
N LEU A 132 5.75 8.65 21.67
CA LEU A 132 6.11 7.96 20.42
C LEU A 132 7.05 8.78 19.53
N ILE A 133 7.06 10.11 19.65
CA ILE A 133 7.94 10.99 18.88
C ILE A 133 9.40 10.72 19.26
N ASN A 134 9.66 10.67 20.56
CA ASN A 134 11.02 10.64 21.11
C ASN A 134 11.49 9.22 21.43
N ALA A 135 10.56 8.26 21.59
CA ALA A 135 10.87 6.88 21.99
C ALA A 135 11.99 6.20 21.18
N PRO A 136 12.11 6.35 19.85
CA PRO A 136 13.22 5.76 19.10
C PRO A 136 14.61 6.33 19.43
N TYR A 137 14.66 7.55 19.96
CA TYR A 137 15.89 8.27 20.28
C TYR A 137 16.27 8.18 21.76
N LEU A 138 15.38 7.62 22.60
CA LEU A 138 15.62 7.45 24.02
C LEU A 138 16.40 6.14 24.30
N PRO A 139 17.28 6.14 25.31
CA PRO A 139 17.89 4.91 25.85
C PRO A 139 16.83 3.90 26.32
N GLU A 140 17.15 2.60 26.21
CA GLU A 140 16.22 1.53 26.64
C GLU A 140 15.90 1.53 28.13
N ASN A 141 16.74 2.14 28.97
CA ASN A 141 16.56 2.21 30.43
C ASN A 141 16.01 3.56 30.90
N THR A 142 15.44 4.37 30.01
CA THR A 142 14.78 5.60 30.44
C THR A 142 13.44 5.27 31.08
N ASP A 143 13.27 5.65 32.34
CA ASP A 143 11.99 5.57 33.02
C ASP A 143 11.03 6.61 32.42
N LEU A 144 9.91 6.14 31.89
CA LEU A 144 8.93 6.96 31.20
C LEU A 144 7.60 6.86 31.93
N ASP A 145 7.13 8.00 32.41
CA ASP A 145 5.84 8.08 33.09
C ASP A 145 4.71 8.30 32.08
N PHE A 146 4.17 7.21 31.56
CA PHE A 146 2.94 7.21 30.78
C PHE A 146 2.12 5.94 31.04
N ASP A 147 0.85 6.00 30.65
CA ASP A 147 -0.05 4.85 30.65
C ASP A 147 0.19 3.96 29.42
N ALA A 148 0.84 2.83 29.67
CA ALA A 148 1.19 1.85 28.65
C ALA A 148 -0.04 1.19 28.00
N GLU A 149 -1.10 0.95 28.77
CA GLU A 149 -2.34 0.33 28.28
C GLU A 149 -3.01 1.25 27.26
N THR A 150 -3.15 2.54 27.63
CA THR A 150 -3.71 3.57 26.74
C THR A 150 -2.87 3.71 25.46
N LEU A 151 -1.54 3.65 25.55
CA LEU A 151 -0.67 3.74 24.38
C LEU A 151 -0.81 2.54 23.43
N ILE A 152 -0.91 1.34 24.00
CA ILE A 152 -1.12 0.09 23.26
C ILE A 152 -2.46 0.14 22.55
N GLU A 153 -3.55 0.48 23.26
CA GLU A 153 -4.89 0.58 22.67
C GLU A 153 -4.95 1.61 21.55
N LEU A 154 -4.33 2.77 21.74
CA LEU A 154 -4.26 3.82 20.74
C LEU A 154 -3.55 3.31 19.47
N SER A 155 -2.39 2.70 19.64
CA SER A 155 -1.58 2.15 18.54
C SER A 155 -2.30 1.01 17.82
N GLU A 156 -2.91 0.09 18.56
CA GLU A 156 -3.71 -1.01 18.04
C GLU A 156 -4.91 -0.49 17.25
N SER A 157 -5.68 0.44 17.82
CA SER A 157 -6.86 1.00 17.15
C SER A 157 -6.52 1.61 15.79
N TRP A 158 -5.35 2.25 15.68
CA TRP A 158 -4.86 2.78 14.42
C TRP A 158 -4.40 1.67 13.47
N LEU A 159 -3.51 0.76 13.91
CA LEU A 159 -2.93 -0.31 13.10
C LEU A 159 -3.99 -1.27 12.51
N LEU A 160 -5.06 -1.50 13.26
CA LEU A 160 -6.15 -2.40 12.88
C LEU A 160 -7.27 -1.70 12.10
N SER A 161 -7.25 -0.37 12.05
CA SER A 161 -8.27 0.40 11.36
C SER A 161 -8.26 0.15 9.85
N LYS A 162 -9.40 0.40 9.21
CA LYS A 162 -9.46 0.45 7.75
C LYS A 162 -8.85 1.78 7.28
N HIS A 163 -7.58 1.74 6.90
CA HIS A 163 -6.91 2.86 6.24
C HIS A 163 -7.53 3.12 4.86
N LYS A 164 -8.19 4.28 4.71
CA LYS A 164 -8.67 4.75 3.40
C LYS A 164 -7.46 5.29 2.64
N LYS A 165 -7.28 4.87 1.38
CA LYS A 165 -6.31 5.54 0.48
C LYS A 165 -6.65 7.03 0.47
N MET A 166 -5.74 7.88 0.94
CA MET A 166 -5.90 9.32 0.82
C MET A 166 -5.93 9.63 -0.68
N GLN A 167 -7.12 9.92 -1.19
CA GLN A 167 -7.34 10.42 -2.54
C GLN A 167 -6.65 11.78 -2.57
N VAL A 168 -5.48 11.85 -3.19
CA VAL A 168 -4.82 13.12 -3.50
C VAL A 168 -5.74 13.85 -4.46
N HIS A 169 -6.55 14.78 -3.96
CA HIS A 169 -7.18 15.80 -4.82
C HIS A 169 -6.05 16.71 -5.27
N SER A 170 -5.44 16.37 -6.41
CA SER A 170 -4.61 17.28 -7.19
C SER A 170 -5.54 18.34 -7.78
N THR A 171 -5.56 19.52 -7.15
CA THR A 171 -5.97 20.79 -7.75
C THR A 171 -4.89 21.31 -8.68
#